data_AF-A0A1F5A3A6-F1
#
_entry.id   AF-A0A1F5A3A6-F1
#
_cell.length_a   1.000
_cell.length_b   1.000
_cell.length_c   1.000
_cell.angle_alpha   90.00
_cell.angle_beta   90.00
_cell.angle_gamma   90.00
#
_symmetry.space_group_name_H-M   'P 1'
#
loop_
_entity.id
_entity.type
_entity.pdbx_description
1 polymer ?
#
loop_
_entity_poly.entity_id
_entity_poly.type
_entity_poly.pdbx_seq_one_letter_code
_entity_poly.pdbx_strand_id
1 'polypeptide(L)'
;MSSEAYVIIKQNEYMRKFRNAGAAGAKTAQPLAELRVKPDRIFRKLVDKGVFRPGPVPETFYMDAGAAEDFIGARRRRAYYMLLLIVIVAAVMFFLSRR
;
A
#
# COMPACT_ATOMS: atom_id res chain seq x y z
N MET A 1 4.94 3.25 -19.54
CA MET A 1 4.25 3.05 -18.24
C MET A 1 5.22 3.43 -17.15
N SER A 2 4.90 4.41 -16.29
CA SER A 2 5.83 4.83 -15.23
C SER A 2 6.07 3.69 -14.24
N SER A 3 7.32 3.50 -13.82
CA SER A 3 7.73 2.45 -12.87
C SER A 3 6.88 2.46 -11.58
N GLU A 4 6.42 3.64 -11.17
CA GLU A 4 5.57 3.83 -9.99
C GLU A 4 4.17 3.24 -10.13
N ALA A 5 3.52 3.40 -11.30
CA ALA A 5 2.20 2.84 -11.54
C ALA A 5 2.23 1.31 -11.49
N TYR A 6 3.29 0.70 -12.05
CA TYR A 6 3.50 -0.75 -11.98
C TYR A 6 3.64 -1.23 -10.52
N VAL A 7 4.42 -0.52 -9.70
CA VAL A 7 4.58 -0.85 -8.28
C VAL A 7 3.24 -0.78 -7.53
N ILE A 8 2.43 0.25 -7.78
CA ILE A 8 1.12 0.40 -7.14
C ILE A 8 0.18 -0.75 -7.53
N ILE A 9 0.15 -1.11 -8.81
CA ILE A 9 -0.67 -2.24 -9.31
C ILE A 9 -0.26 -3.54 -8.60
N LYS A 10 1.06 -3.82 -8.53
CA LYS A 10 1.59 -5.00 -7.85
C LYS A 10 1.26 -5.05 -6.36
N GLN A 11 1.35 -3.93 -5.66
CA GLN A 11 0.99 -3.84 -4.25
C GLN A 11 -0.49 -4.18 -4.04
N ASN A 12 -1.37 -3.59 -4.85
CA ASN A 12 -2.81 -3.86 -4.77
C ASN A 12 -3.13 -5.32 -5.13
N GLU A 13 -2.43 -5.90 -6.10
CA GLU A 13 -2.54 -7.31 -6.47
C GLU A 13 -2.22 -8.22 -5.26
N TYR A 14 -1.12 -7.95 -4.54
CA TYR A 14 -0.75 -8.71 -3.35
C TYR A 14 -1.80 -8.56 -2.24
N MET A 15 -2.22 -7.33 -1.93
CA MET A 15 -3.26 -7.11 -0.92
C MET A 15 -4.57 -7.84 -1.26
N ARG A 16 -4.95 -7.88 -2.54
CA ARG A 16 -6.12 -8.63 -3.00
C ARG A 16 -5.94 -10.13 -2.83
N LYS A 17 -4.77 -10.70 -3.14
CA LYS A 17 -4.50 -12.13 -2.96
C LYS A 17 -4.61 -12.55 -1.50
N PHE A 18 -3.97 -11.80 -0.59
CA PHE A 18 -4.05 -12.07 0.85
C PHE A 18 -5.50 -11.96 1.37
N ARG A 19 -6.26 -10.96 0.90
CA ARG A 19 -7.67 -10.80 1.27
C ARG A 19 -8.54 -11.96 0.76
N ASN A 20 -8.39 -12.34 -0.51
CA ASN A 20 -9.17 -13.43 -1.11
C ASN A 20 -8.87 -14.78 -0.45
N ALA A 21 -7.65 -14.97 0.02
CA ALA A 21 -7.24 -16.16 0.75
C ALA A 21 -7.64 -16.15 2.23
N GLY A 22 -8.22 -15.05 2.75
CA GLY A 22 -8.57 -14.91 4.16
C GLY A 22 -7.36 -14.76 5.09
N ALA A 23 -6.16 -14.54 4.55
CA ALA A 23 -4.92 -14.37 5.30
C ALA A 23 -4.80 -12.96 5.90
N ALA A 24 -5.75 -12.61 6.76
CA ALA A 24 -5.90 -11.29 7.39
C ALA A 24 -5.58 -11.27 8.89
N GLY A 25 -5.06 -12.37 9.45
CA GLY A 25 -4.67 -12.45 10.85
C GLY A 25 -3.65 -13.54 11.11
N ALA A 26 -2.98 -13.50 12.27
CA ALA A 26 -1.92 -14.44 12.61
C ALA A 26 -2.37 -15.91 12.59
N LYS A 27 -3.62 -16.19 12.97
CA LYS A 27 -4.20 -17.54 12.95
C LYS A 27 -4.56 -18.03 11.55
N THR A 28 -4.73 -17.11 10.59
CA THR A 28 -5.07 -17.42 9.20
C THR A 28 -3.90 -17.16 8.25
N ALA A 29 -2.68 -17.02 8.79
CA ALA A 29 -1.49 -16.84 7.99
C ALA A 29 -1.31 -18.00 7.02
N GLN A 30 -0.96 -17.69 5.78
CA GLN A 30 -0.80 -18.68 4.72
C GLN A 30 0.59 -18.60 4.08
N PRO A 31 1.12 -19.73 3.57
CA PRO A 31 2.37 -19.77 2.82
C PRO A 31 2.30 -18.90 1.56
N LEU A 32 3.40 -18.23 1.23
CA LEU A 32 3.49 -17.42 0.01
C LEU A 32 3.27 -18.23 -1.27
N ALA A 33 3.64 -19.51 -1.25
CA ALA A 33 3.42 -20.44 -2.35
C ALA A 33 1.92 -20.64 -2.63
N GLU A 34 1.10 -20.82 -1.59
CA GLU A 34 -0.35 -20.97 -1.69
C GLU A 34 -1.01 -19.66 -2.16
N LEU A 35 -0.50 -18.53 -1.66
CA LEU A 35 -0.94 -17.20 -2.07
C LEU A 35 -0.49 -16.81 -3.49
N ARG A 36 0.37 -17.62 -4.13
CA ARG A 36 1.00 -17.34 -5.44
C ARG A 36 1.67 -15.96 -5.46
N VAL A 37 2.35 -15.62 -4.36
CA VAL A 37 3.12 -14.38 -4.17
C VAL A 37 4.59 -14.72 -4.16
N LYS A 38 5.38 -13.98 -4.94
CA LYS A 38 6.84 -14.13 -4.95
C LYS A 38 7.47 -13.15 -3.95
N PRO A 39 8.53 -13.52 -3.21
CA PRO A 39 9.24 -12.64 -2.27
C PRO A 39 10.14 -11.63 -3.00
N ASP A 40 9.53 -10.87 -3.92
CA ASP A 40 10.20 -9.82 -4.67
C ASP A 40 10.45 -8.56 -3.81
N ARG A 41 11.10 -7.55 -4.40
CA ARG A 41 11.41 -6.29 -3.71
C ARG A 41 10.15 -5.54 -3.25
N ILE A 42 9.03 -5.68 -3.96
CA ILE A 42 7.77 -4.99 -3.62
C ILE A 42 7.14 -5.65 -2.40
N PHE A 43 7.13 -6.98 -2.35
CA PHE A 43 6.65 -7.75 -1.22
C PHE A 43 7.47 -7.42 0.03
N ARG A 44 8.81 -7.46 -0.06
CA ARG A 44 9.70 -7.09 1.06
C ARG A 44 9.41 -5.69 1.57
N LYS A 45 9.21 -4.72 0.67
CA LYS A 45 8.86 -3.35 1.07
C LYS A 45 7.51 -3.26 1.82
N LEU A 46 6.55 -4.13 1.52
CA LEU A 46 5.28 -4.21 2.26
C LEU A 46 5.45 -4.90 3.62
N VAL A 47 6.36 -5.87 3.73
CA VAL A 47 6.77 -6.47 5.01
C VAL A 47 7.46 -5.45 5.90
N ASP A 48 8.43 -4.69 5.36
CA ASP A 48 9.13 -3.62 6.09
C ASP A 48 8.18 -2.52 6.60
N LYS A 49 7.07 -2.30 5.88
CA LYS A 49 6.01 -1.36 6.27
C LYS A 49 5.00 -1.95 7.25
N GLY A 50 5.15 -3.22 7.64
CA GLY A 50 4.26 -3.91 8.57
C GLY A 50 2.91 -4.29 7.99
N VAL A 51 2.70 -4.11 6.67
CA VAL A 51 1.44 -4.46 5.98
C VAL A 51 1.30 -5.98 5.89
N PHE A 52 2.40 -6.67 5.60
CA PHE A 52 2.48 -8.13 5.71
C PHE A 52 3.37 -8.50 6.89
N ARG A 53 2.90 -9.43 7.72
CA ARG A 53 3.63 -9.89 8.90
C ARG A 53 3.82 -11.41 8.83
N PRO A 54 4.96 -11.92 9.32
CA PRO A 54 5.18 -13.35 9.44
C PRO A 54 4.15 -13.94 10.40
N GLY A 55 3.57 -15.08 10.01
CA GLY A 55 2.70 -15.86 10.86
C GLY A 55 3.47 -16.68 11.89
N PRO A 56 2.76 -17.42 12.77
CA PRO A 56 3.38 -18.27 13.78
C PRO A 56 4.12 -19.48 13.18
N VAL A 57 3.79 -19.87 11.96
CA VAL A 57 4.43 -20.97 11.23
C VAL A 57 5.49 -20.39 10.27
N PRO A 58 6.67 -21.03 10.13
CA PRO A 58 7.67 -20.60 9.16
C PRO A 58 7.09 -20.45 7.75
N GLU A 59 7.56 -19.44 7.01
CA GLU A 59 7.15 -19.12 5.63
C GLU A 59 5.68 -18.72 5.44
N THR A 60 4.89 -18.65 6.51
CA THR A 60 3.53 -18.13 6.46
C THR A 60 3.51 -16.63 6.70
N PHE A 61 2.60 -15.94 6.00
CA PHE A 61 2.39 -14.52 6.15
C PHE A 61 0.90 -14.23 6.25
N TYR A 62 0.57 -13.16 6.94
CA TYR A 62 -0.77 -12.57 6.94
C TYR A 62 -0.69 -11.07 6.69
N MET A 63 -1.78 -10.52 6.19
CA MET A 63 -1.96 -9.08 6.05
C MET A 63 -2.56 -8.52 7.33
N ASP A 64 -1.87 -7.57 7.95
CA ASP A 64 -2.40 -6.85 9.10
C ASP A 64 -3.41 -5.80 8.58
N ALA A 65 -4.69 -5.98 8.90
CA ALA A 65 -5.76 -5.13 8.40
C ALA A 65 -5.60 -3.66 8.85
N GLY A 66 -5.15 -3.42 10.09
CA GLY A 66 -4.92 -2.07 10.60
C GLY A 66 -3.76 -1.39 9.89
N ALA A 67 -2.63 -2.08 9.76
CA ALA A 67 -1.47 -1.54 9.03
C ALA A 67 -1.76 -1.34 7.53
N ALA A 68 -2.59 -2.20 6.93
CA ALA A 68 -3.05 -2.07 5.56
C ALA A 68 -3.93 -0.82 5.37
N GLU A 69 -4.85 -0.55 6.29
CA GLU A 69 -5.68 0.66 6.28
C GLU A 69 -4.84 1.93 6.49
N ASP A 70 -3.90 1.92 7.43
CA ASP A 70 -2.98 3.03 7.67
C ASP A 70 -2.11 3.31 6.45
N PHE A 71 -1.65 2.27 5.76
CA PHE A 71 -0.85 2.40 4.54
C PHE A 71 -1.65 3.04 3.39
N ILE A 72 -2.91 2.63 3.22
CA ILE A 72 -3.83 3.26 2.26
C ILE A 72 -4.14 4.70 2.67
N GLY A 73 -4.39 4.94 3.96
CA GLY A 73 -4.69 6.24 4.53
C GLY A 73 -3.53 7.22 4.40
N ALA A 74 -2.29 6.78 4.63
CA ALA A 74 -1.08 7.57 4.43
C ALA A 74 -0.88 7.96 2.96
N ARG A 75 -1.18 7.04 2.03
CA ARG A 75 -1.16 7.34 0.58
C ARG A 75 -2.20 8.38 0.20
N ARG A 76 -3.43 8.24 0.70
CA ARG A 76 -4.53 9.18 0.43
C ARG A 76 -4.27 10.56 1.04
N ARG A 77 -3.72 10.64 2.26
CA ARG A 77 -3.33 11.90 2.90
C ARG A 77 -2.31 12.68 2.08
N ARG A 78 -1.27 12.02 1.56
CA ARG A 78 -0.27 12.68 0.71
C ARG A 78 -0.87 13.24 -0.57
N ALA A 79 -1.74 12.48 -1.23
CA ALA A 79 -2.44 12.96 -2.43
C ALA A 79 -3.33 14.18 -2.12
N TYR A 80 -4.04 14.15 -0.99
CA TYR A 80 -4.87 15.27 -0.55
C TYR A 80 -4.04 16.53 -0.27
N TYR A 81 -2.91 16.41 0.44
CA TYR A 81 -2.03 17.56 0.69
C TYR A 81 -1.41 18.12 -0.60
N MET A 82 -1.07 17.26 -1.58
CA MET A 82 -0.60 17.72 -2.88
C MET A 82 -1.69 18.51 -3.63
N LEU A 83 -2.93 18.02 -3.63
CA LEU A 83 -4.06 18.72 -4.23
C LEU A 83 -4.29 20.08 -3.55
N LEU A 84 -4.29 20.12 -2.22
CA LEU A 84 -4.41 21.36 -1.44
C LEU A 84 -3.31 22.36 -1.81
N LEU A 85 -2.06 21.90 -1.92
CA LEU A 85 -0.93 22.72 -2.33
C LEU A 85 -1.13 23.31 -3.73
N ILE A 86 -1.58 22.51 -4.69
CA ILE A 86 -1.88 22.97 -6.06
C ILE A 86 -2.96 24.07 -6.04
N VAL A 87 -4.02 23.88 -5.25
CA VAL A 87 -5.09 24.88 -5.11
C VAL A 87 -4.56 26.18 -4.51
N ILE A 88 -3.73 26.12 -3.47
CA ILE A 88 -3.11 27.31 -2.87
C ILE A 88 -2.24 28.03 -3.89
N VAL A 89 -1.35 27.31 -4.60
CA VAL A 89 -0.47 27.90 -5.62
C VAL A 89 -1.29 28.54 -6.75
N ALA A 90 -2.35 27.88 -7.22
CA ALA A 90 -3.23 28.43 -8.24
C ALA A 90 -3.94 29.70 -7.76
N ALA A 91 -4.43 29.72 -6.52
CA ALA A 91 -5.07 30.89 -5.92
C ALA A 91 -4.09 32.07 -5.77
N VAL A 92 -2.86 31.81 -5.34
CA VAL A 92 -1.79 32.82 -5.24
C VAL A 92 -1.45 33.37 -6.63
N MET A 93 -1.24 32.50 -7.62
CA MET A 93 -0.96 32.90 -9.01
C MET A 93 -2.09 33.75 -9.58
N PHE A 94 -3.34 33.37 -9.32
CA PHE A 94 -4.53 34.10 -9.77
C PHE A 94 -4.68 35.47 -9.12
N PHE A 95 -4.33 35.61 -7.84
CA PHE A 95 -4.33 36.90 -7.15
C PHE A 95 -3.18 37.80 -7.61
N LEU A 96 -2.01 37.24 -7.86
CA LEU A 96 -0.85 37.98 -8.38
C LEU A 96 -1.05 38.44 -9.82
N SER A 97 -1.76 37.67 -10.66
CA SER A 97 -2.06 38.08 -12.04
C SER A 97 -3.18 39.11 -12.18
N ARG A 98 -3.91 39.39 -11.10
CA ARG A 98 -5.00 40.38 -11.04
C ARG A 98 -4.60 41.71 -10.41
N ARG A 99 -3.38 41.84 -9.90
CA ARG A 99 -2.79 43.12 -9.46
C ARG A 99 -1.93 43.70 -10.57
#